data_AF-A0A535HZZ5-F1
#
_entry.id   AF-A0A535HZZ5-F1
#
_cell.length_a   1.000
_cell.length_b   1.000
_cell.length_c   1.000
_cell.angle_alpha   90.00
_cell.angle_beta   90.00
_cell.angle_gamma   90.00
#
_symmetry.space_group_name_H-M   'P 1'
#
loop_
_entity.id
_entity.type
_entity.pdbx_description
1 polymer ?
#
loop_
_entity_poly.entity_id
_entity_poly.type
_entity_poly.pdbx_seq_one_letter_code
_entity_poly.pdbx_strand_id
1 'polypeptide(L)'
;MSASPWQVVAASVQGTAHQKQNLPCQDAHAADVLSDGSVLLAVADGAGSAARSQEGAALATREALSALRHALAQVMPADEDGWNDLLCSAFAHARSCLVELAADGEAALRQFATTLTCAVRRGRRRTGRWRARLVVGAGQGRVRE
;
A
#
# COMPACT_ATOMS: atom_id res chain seq x y z
N MET A 1 -0.35 -32.31 0.88
CA MET A 1 -0.12 -31.20 1.82
C MET A 1 -0.27 -29.90 1.04
N SER A 2 -1.35 -29.15 1.28
CA SER A 2 -1.52 -27.80 0.70
C SER A 2 -0.43 -26.89 1.28
N ALA A 3 0.27 -26.15 0.42
CA ALA A 3 1.22 -25.15 0.88
C ALA A 3 0.47 -24.15 1.77
N SER A 4 0.96 -23.90 2.99
CA SER A 4 0.35 -22.88 3.84
C SER A 4 0.37 -21.53 3.10
N PRO A 5 -0.75 -20.81 3.06
CA PRO A 5 -0.81 -19.51 2.40
C PRO A 5 0.15 -18.53 3.06
N TRP A 6 0.56 -17.50 2.32
CA TRP A 6 1.36 -16.41 2.84
C TRP A 6 0.71 -15.80 4.09
N GLN A 7 1.52 -15.55 5.11
CA GLN A 7 1.12 -14.75 6.26
C GLN A 7 1.72 -13.36 6.09
N VAL A 8 0.87 -12.35 5.94
CA VAL A 8 1.27 -10.94 5.94
C VAL A 8 1.03 -10.39 7.34
N VAL A 9 2.07 -9.82 7.94
CA VAL A 9 1.97 -9.08 9.21
C VAL A 9 2.36 -7.65 8.92
N ALA A 10 1.50 -6.72 9.28
CA ALA A 10 1.73 -5.31 9.09
C ALA A 10 1.37 -4.47 10.32
N ALA A 11 2.11 -3.38 10.51
CA ALA A 11 1.89 -2.42 11.59
C ALA A 11 2.25 -1.02 11.10
N SER A 12 1.43 -0.04 11.47
CA SER A 12 1.69 1.39 11.33
C SER A 12 1.75 1.99 12.73
N VAL A 13 2.84 2.68 13.07
CA VAL A 13 3.04 3.27 14.40
C VAL A 13 3.19 4.77 14.31
N GLN A 14 2.35 5.49 15.05
CA GLN A 14 2.43 6.93 15.18
C GLN A 14 3.73 7.35 15.87
N GLY A 15 4.50 8.22 15.23
CA GLY A 15 5.71 8.79 15.82
C GLY A 15 5.43 9.64 17.07
N THR A 16 6.40 9.72 17.97
CA THR A 16 6.28 10.47 19.24
C THR A 16 6.05 11.97 19.04
N ALA A 17 6.54 12.54 17.93
CA ALA A 17 6.29 13.93 17.55
C ALA A 17 4.79 14.15 17.19
N HIS A 18 4.20 13.24 16.40
CA HIS A 18 2.77 13.29 16.07
C HIS A 18 1.90 13.11 17.31
N GLN A 19 2.28 12.23 18.24
CA GLN A 19 1.60 12.09 19.53
C GLN A 19 1.60 13.41 20.32
N LYS A 20 2.76 14.08 20.44
CA LYS A 20 2.88 15.36 21.15
C LYS A 20 2.05 16.47 20.51
N GLN A 21 1.84 16.41 19.20
CA GLN A 21 1.07 17.39 18.43
C GLN A 21 -0.40 16.98 18.22
N ASN A 22 -0.82 15.85 18.79
CA ASN A 22 -2.16 15.26 18.61
C ASN A 22 -2.55 15.07 17.12
N LEU A 23 -1.57 14.77 16.27
CA LEU A 23 -1.76 14.49 14.84
C LEU A 23 -1.95 12.99 14.60
N PRO A 24 -2.84 12.55 13.71
CA PRO A 24 -3.02 11.12 13.43
C PRO A 24 -1.75 10.47 12.83
N CYS A 25 -1.69 9.14 12.83
CA CYS A 25 -0.66 8.42 12.07
C CYS A 25 -0.87 8.65 10.57
N GLN A 26 0.18 9.06 9.87
CA GLN A 26 0.16 9.38 8.44
C GLN A 26 0.63 8.20 7.58
N ASP A 27 1.15 7.14 8.21
CA ASP A 27 1.56 5.89 7.59
C ASP A 27 0.35 4.98 7.32
N ALA A 28 0.24 4.46 6.11
CA ALA A 28 -0.77 3.51 5.70
C ALA A 28 -0.15 2.28 5.01
N HIS A 29 -0.84 1.16 5.10
CA HIS A 29 -0.47 -0.06 4.39
C HIS A 29 -1.72 -0.84 3.95
N ALA A 30 -1.59 -1.60 2.87
CA ALA A 30 -2.59 -2.53 2.40
C ALA A 30 -1.90 -3.79 1.84
N ALA A 31 -2.55 -4.94 1.97
CA ALA A 31 -2.01 -6.20 1.49
C ALA A 31 -3.12 -7.15 1.06
N ASP A 32 -2.86 -7.97 0.04
CA ASP A 32 -3.75 -9.04 -0.39
C ASP A 32 -2.95 -10.27 -0.83
N VAL A 33 -3.56 -11.45 -0.72
CA VAL A 33 -2.98 -12.73 -1.17
C VAL A 33 -3.94 -13.33 -2.20
N LEU A 34 -3.47 -13.41 -3.44
CA LEU A 34 -4.25 -13.96 -4.55
C LEU A 34 -4.37 -15.49 -4.47
N SER A 35 -5.35 -16.03 -5.17
CA SER A 35 -5.67 -17.47 -5.20
C SER A 35 -4.54 -18.33 -5.79
N ASP A 36 -3.68 -17.76 -6.63
CA ASP A 36 -2.48 -18.41 -7.17
C ASP A 36 -1.27 -18.37 -6.21
N GLY A 37 -1.44 -17.79 -5.01
CA GLY A 37 -0.41 -17.62 -4.00
C GLY A 37 0.50 -16.41 -4.23
N SER A 38 0.14 -15.50 -5.14
CA SER A 38 0.80 -14.20 -5.28
C SER A 38 0.45 -13.28 -4.10
N VAL A 39 1.38 -12.42 -3.69
CA VAL A 39 1.18 -11.44 -2.62
C VAL A 39 1.32 -10.04 -3.19
N LEU A 40 0.36 -9.19 -2.83
CA LEU A 40 0.34 -7.77 -3.15
C LEU A 40 0.55 -6.99 -1.85
N LEU A 41 1.42 -5.98 -1.90
CA LEU A 41 1.69 -5.08 -0.79
C LEU A 41 1.66 -3.64 -1.31
N ALA A 42 1.08 -2.73 -0.54
CA ALA A 42 1.15 -1.30 -0.76
C ALA A 42 1.45 -0.61 0.58
N VAL A 43 2.34 0.37 0.57
CA VAL A 43 2.64 1.24 1.72
C VAL A 43 2.70 2.68 1.29
N ALA A 44 2.32 3.57 2.19
CA ALA A 44 2.34 5.01 1.98
C ALA A 44 2.69 5.71 3.30
N ASP A 45 3.40 6.81 3.16
CA ASP A 45 3.68 7.77 4.24
C ASP A 45 3.15 9.13 3.78
N GLY A 46 2.13 9.62 4.48
CA GLY A 46 1.51 10.91 4.25
C GLY A 46 2.48 12.06 4.55
N ALA A 47 2.52 13.06 3.67
CA ALA A 47 3.39 14.21 3.89
C ALA A 47 2.98 14.99 5.15
N GLY A 48 3.91 15.21 6.08
CA GLY A 48 3.65 15.95 7.32
C GLY A 48 3.21 17.40 7.11
N SER A 49 3.46 17.98 5.94
CA SER A 49 3.01 19.33 5.56
C SER A 49 1.56 19.39 5.03
N ALA A 50 0.94 18.24 4.78
CA ALA A 50 -0.38 18.14 4.18
C ALA A 50 -1.45 17.81 5.24
N ALA A 51 -2.49 18.64 5.31
CA ALA A 51 -3.48 18.62 6.40
C ALA A 51 -4.32 17.33 6.48
N ARG A 52 -4.47 16.62 5.36
CA ARG A 52 -5.28 15.40 5.21
C ARG A 52 -4.42 14.25 4.69
N SER A 53 -3.13 14.25 5.03
CA SER A 53 -2.18 13.26 4.52
C SER A 53 -2.47 11.84 5.01
N GLN A 54 -3.06 11.66 6.20
CA GLN A 54 -3.53 10.33 6.66
C GLN A 54 -4.62 9.75 5.73
N GLU A 55 -5.53 10.60 5.24
CA GLU A 55 -6.57 10.19 4.31
C GLU A 55 -5.97 9.88 2.94
N GLY A 56 -5.02 10.71 2.50
CA GLY A 56 -4.28 10.50 1.27
C GLY A 56 -3.53 9.18 1.23
N ALA A 57 -2.75 8.87 2.27
CA ALA A 57 -2.00 7.62 2.38
C ALA A 57 -2.92 6.38 2.43
N ALA A 58 -4.01 6.46 3.20
CA ALA A 58 -4.98 5.37 3.31
C ALA A 58 -5.73 5.10 2.00
N LEU A 59 -6.10 6.15 1.27
CA LEU A 59 -6.74 6.00 -0.04
C LEU A 59 -5.75 5.46 -1.08
N ALA A 60 -4.55 6.04 -1.16
CA ALA A 60 -3.56 5.66 -2.15
C ALA A 60 -3.19 4.16 -2.06
N THR A 61 -2.94 3.65 -0.85
CA THR A 61 -2.60 2.24 -0.64
C THR A 61 -3.74 1.31 -1.00
N ARG A 62 -4.97 1.63 -0.57
CA ARG A 62 -6.16 0.81 -0.87
C ARG A 62 -6.46 0.75 -2.36
N GLU A 63 -6.48 1.91 -3.04
CA GLU A 63 -6.85 1.97 -4.45
C GLU A 63 -5.77 1.38 -5.37
N ALA A 64 -4.49 1.58 -5.06
CA ALA A 64 -3.41 0.92 -5.78
C ALA A 64 -3.48 -0.61 -5.65
N LEU A 65 -3.73 -1.11 -4.44
CA LEU A 65 -3.88 -2.55 -4.20
C LEU A 65 -5.10 -3.12 -4.94
N SER A 66 -6.22 -2.40 -4.94
CA SER A 66 -7.44 -2.77 -5.67
C SER A 66 -7.19 -2.86 -7.19
N ALA A 67 -6.53 -1.85 -7.77
CA ALA A 67 -6.18 -1.83 -9.18
C ALA A 67 -5.26 -3.01 -9.56
N LEU A 68 -4.20 -3.25 -8.76
CA LEU A 68 -3.31 -4.40 -8.97
C LEU A 68 -4.07 -5.72 -8.90
N ARG A 69 -4.89 -5.91 -7.87
CA ARG A 69 -5.70 -7.12 -7.69
C ARG A 69 -6.61 -7.36 -8.90
N HIS A 70 -7.30 -6.32 -9.35
CA HIS A 70 -8.22 -6.42 -10.49
C HIS A 70 -7.49 -6.81 -11.76
N ALA A 71 -6.40 -6.11 -12.10
CA ALA A 71 -5.65 -6.37 -13.32
C ALA A 71 -4.98 -7.75 -13.32
N LEU A 72 -4.36 -8.15 -12.20
CA LEU A 72 -3.70 -9.45 -12.04
C LEU A 72 -4.67 -10.63 -12.07
N ALA A 73 -5.95 -10.41 -11.74
CA ALA A 73 -6.99 -11.42 -11.90
C ALA A 73 -7.36 -11.67 -13.38
N GLN A 74 -7.08 -10.72 -14.27
CA GLN A 74 -7.37 -10.84 -15.71
C GLN A 74 -6.18 -11.40 -16.48
N VAL A 75 -5.01 -10.75 -16.34
CA VAL A 75 -3.83 -11.10 -17.13
C VAL A 75 -2.56 -10.91 -16.31
N MET A 76 -1.65 -11.85 -16.48
CA MET A 76 -0.34 -11.78 -15.86
C MET A 76 0.68 -11.19 -16.82
N PRO A 77 1.41 -10.11 -16.45
CA PRO A 77 2.48 -9.61 -17.29
C PRO A 77 3.52 -10.68 -17.61
N ALA A 78 3.90 -10.74 -18.89
CA ALA A 78 4.85 -11.72 -19.41
C ALA A 78 6.31 -11.28 -19.22
N ASP A 79 6.54 -9.96 -19.21
CA ASP A 79 7.85 -9.31 -19.24
C ASP A 79 7.88 -8.06 -18.34
N GLU A 80 9.04 -7.42 -18.28
CA GLU A 80 9.30 -6.25 -17.44
C GLU A 80 8.43 -5.04 -17.84
N ASP A 81 8.24 -4.81 -19.13
CA ASP A 81 7.42 -3.70 -19.65
C ASP A 81 5.96 -3.85 -19.20
N GLY A 82 5.37 -5.04 -19.33
CA GLY A 82 4.01 -5.27 -18.85
C GLY A 82 3.87 -5.12 -17.33
N TRP A 83 4.92 -5.43 -16.56
CA TRP A 83 4.94 -5.15 -15.12
C TRP A 83 5.02 -3.65 -14.82
N ASN A 84 5.81 -2.91 -15.60
CA ASN A 84 5.93 -1.46 -15.47
C ASN A 84 4.59 -0.78 -15.78
N ASP A 85 3.95 -1.14 -16.88
CA ASP A 85 2.64 -0.60 -17.29
C ASP A 85 1.56 -0.87 -16.24
N LEU A 86 1.54 -2.09 -15.69
CA LEU A 86 0.62 -2.46 -14.62
C LEU A 86 0.83 -1.60 -13.37
N LEU A 87 2.08 -1.43 -12.93
CA LEU A 87 2.40 -0.61 -11.75
C LEU A 87 2.07 0.87 -12.02
N CYS A 88 2.47 1.42 -13.16
CA CYS A 88 2.14 2.79 -13.57
C CYS A 88 0.63 3.02 -13.59
N SER A 89 -0.15 2.07 -14.12
CA SER A 89 -1.62 2.13 -14.12
C SER A 89 -2.20 2.11 -12.71
N ALA A 90 -1.66 1.30 -11.80
CA ALA A 90 -2.10 1.29 -10.41
C ALA A 90 -1.81 2.61 -9.67
N PHE A 91 -0.65 3.22 -9.93
CA PHE A 91 -0.31 4.55 -9.39
C PHE A 91 -1.20 5.64 -9.99
N ALA A 92 -1.47 5.59 -11.30
CA ALA A 92 -2.35 6.53 -11.97
C ALA A 92 -3.80 6.44 -11.44
N HIS A 93 -4.30 5.22 -11.22
CA HIS A 93 -5.61 4.97 -10.60
C HIS A 93 -5.69 5.57 -9.20
N ALA A 94 -4.73 5.23 -8.32
CA ALA A 94 -4.67 5.80 -6.98
C ALA A 94 -4.64 7.33 -6.98
N ARG A 95 -3.89 7.93 -7.91
CA ARG A 95 -3.85 9.40 -8.09
C ARG A 95 -5.19 9.95 -8.57
N SER A 96 -5.90 9.29 -9.49
CA SER A 96 -7.23 9.71 -9.95
C SER A 96 -8.22 9.75 -8.78
N CYS A 97 -8.25 8.71 -7.96
CA CYS A 97 -9.13 8.66 -6.79
C CYS A 97 -8.77 9.74 -5.74
N LEU A 98 -7.50 10.13 -5.60
CA LEU A 98 -7.12 11.29 -4.76
C LEU A 98 -7.62 12.61 -5.35
N VAL A 99 -7.62 12.76 -6.68
CA VAL A 99 -8.17 13.93 -7.37
C VAL A 99 -9.68 14.01 -7.17
N GLU A 100 -10.38 12.89 -7.29
CA GLU A 100 -11.83 12.77 -7.03
C GLU A 100 -12.15 13.12 -5.58
N LEU A 101 -11.44 12.52 -4.61
CA LEU A 101 -11.62 12.84 -3.18
C LEU A 101 -11.40 14.33 -2.88
N ALA A 102 -10.40 14.95 -3.54
CA ALA A 102 -10.12 16.37 -3.38
C ALA A 102 -11.24 17.23 -3.96
N ALA A 103 -11.78 16.86 -5.13
CA ALA A 103 -12.88 17.57 -5.78
C ALA A 103 -14.17 17.47 -4.95
N ASP A 104 -14.52 16.27 -4.48
CA ASP A 104 -15.73 16.01 -3.68
C ASP A 104 -15.69 16.76 -2.33
N GLY A 105 -14.49 16.95 -1.78
CA GLY A 105 -14.27 17.67 -0.53
C GLY A 105 -13.97 19.16 -0.67
N GLU A 106 -14.09 19.73 -1.89
CA GLU A 106 -13.70 21.12 -2.21
C GLU A 106 -12.29 21.51 -1.68
N ALA A 107 -11.37 20.53 -1.69
CA ALA A 107 -10.04 20.65 -1.13
C ALA A 107 -8.97 20.67 -2.23
N ALA A 108 -7.83 21.30 -1.95
CA ALA A 108 -6.70 21.22 -2.87
C ALA A 108 -6.04 19.83 -2.78
N LEU A 109 -5.74 19.21 -3.93
CA LEU A 109 -5.07 17.89 -3.99
C LEU A 109 -3.83 17.78 -3.09
N ARG A 110 -3.04 18.86 -2.98
CA ARG A 110 -1.84 18.91 -2.13
C ARG A 110 -2.12 18.62 -0.65
N GLN A 111 -3.36 18.79 -0.18
CA GLN A 111 -3.74 18.45 1.21
C GLN A 111 -3.72 16.96 1.48
N PHE A 112 -3.72 16.12 0.44
CA PHE A 112 -3.67 14.66 0.53
C PHE A 112 -2.31 14.10 0.08
N ALA A 113 -1.25 14.93 0.05
CA ALA A 113 0.06 14.50 -0.42
C ALA A 113 0.58 13.32 0.40
N THR A 114 1.10 12.31 -0.30
CA THR A 114 1.59 11.05 0.28
C THR A 114 2.62 10.42 -0.66
N THR A 115 3.51 9.60 -0.12
CA THR A 115 4.27 8.62 -0.90
C THR A 115 3.38 7.40 -1.23
N LEU A 116 3.83 6.55 -2.15
CA LEU A 116 3.23 5.24 -2.41
C LEU A 116 4.32 4.29 -2.91
N THR A 117 4.42 3.11 -2.33
CA THR A 117 5.29 2.02 -2.79
C THR A 117 4.46 0.75 -2.85
N CYS A 118 4.51 0.08 -4.00
CA CYS A 118 3.83 -1.20 -4.22
C CYS A 118 4.86 -2.31 -4.46
N ALA A 119 4.55 -3.52 -4.01
CA ALA A 119 5.33 -4.71 -4.30
C ALA A 119 4.39 -5.86 -4.68
N VAL A 120 4.76 -6.58 -5.74
CA VAL A 120 4.05 -7.79 -6.16
C VAL A 120 5.04 -8.95 -6.15
N ARG A 121 4.72 -9.99 -5.38
CA ARG A 121 5.44 -11.25 -5.40
C ARG A 121 4.58 -12.30 -6.03
N ARG A 122 4.95 -12.75 -7.24
CA ARG A 122 4.25 -13.84 -7.91
C ARG A 122 4.37 -15.14 -7.11
N GLY A 123 3.25 -15.83 -6.92
CA GLY A 123 3.21 -17.20 -6.42
C GLY A 123 3.90 -18.12 -7.41
N ARG A 124 4.90 -18.90 -6.96
CA ARG A 124 5.36 -20.08 -7.70
C ARG A 124 4.93 -21.31 -6.92
N ARG A 125 4.50 -22.36 -7.61
CA ARG A 125 4.33 -23.71 -7.04
C ARG A 125 5.69 -24.23 -6.54
N ARG A 126 6.14 -23.81 -5.37
CA ARG A 126 7.25 -24.44 -4.65
C ARG A 126 6.96 -24.46 -3.16
N THR A 127 7.05 -25.65 -2.61
CA THR A 127 6.87 -26.05 -1.22
C THR A 127 7.87 -25.33 -0.32
N GLY A 128 7.38 -24.41 0.52
CA GLY A 128 8.16 -23.72 1.55
C GLY A 128 7.27 -22.74 2.31
N ARG A 129 7.50 -22.58 3.62
CA ARG A 129 6.78 -21.63 4.47
C ARG A 129 7.49 -20.29 4.41
N TRP A 130 6.86 -19.29 3.81
CA TRP A 130 7.41 -17.93 3.70
C TRP A 130 6.59 -16.96 4.55
N ARG A 131 7.28 -16.01 5.20
CA ARG A 131 6.67 -14.92 5.97
C ARG A 131 7.14 -13.60 5.37
N ALA A 132 6.21 -12.70 5.11
CA ALA A 132 6.51 -11.31 4.78
C ALA A 132 6.10 -10.45 5.98
N ARG A 133 7.04 -9.67 6.53
CA ARG A 133 6.77 -8.67 7.57
C ARG A 133 6.94 -7.29 6.93
N LEU A 134 5.88 -6.50 6.94
CA LEU A 134 5.87 -5.13 6.42
C LEU A 134 5.69 -4.19 7.62
N VAL A 135 6.73 -3.45 7.98
CA VAL A 135 6.64 -2.46 9.07
C VAL A 135 6.75 -1.09 8.43
N VAL A 136 5.74 -0.25 8.63
CA VAL A 136 5.76 1.16 8.23
C VAL A 136 5.73 1.97 9.52
N GLY A 137 6.74 2.81 9.74
CA GLY A 137 6.80 3.58 10.98
C GLY A 137 7.84 4.69 10.94
N ALA A 138 7.40 5.91 11.22
CA ALA A 138 8.26 7.05 11.54
C ALA A 138 8.65 7.05 13.03
N GLY A 139 9.57 6.17 13.44
CA GLY A 139 10.18 6.22 14.78
C GLY A 139 10.77 4.90 15.27
N GLN A 140 11.82 4.99 16.09
CA GLN A 140 12.48 3.85 16.75
C GLN A 140 11.61 3.20 17.83
N GLY A 141 10.44 2.67 17.46
CA GLY A 141 9.63 1.81 18.31
C GLY A 141 9.94 0.35 17.97
N ARG A 142 10.54 -0.39 18.92
CA ARG A 142 10.78 -1.84 18.75
C ARG A 142 9.44 -2.54 18.50
N VAL A 143 9.28 -3.11 17.31
CA VAL A 143 8.25 -4.12 17.02
C VAL A 143 8.60 -5.35 17.87
N ARG A 144 7.74 -5.67 18.85
CA ARG A 144 7.88 -6.93 19.60
C ARG A 144 7.31 -8.06 18.76
N GLU A 145 8.08 -9.14 18.67
CA GLU A 145 7.82 -10.33 17.86
C GLU A 145 6.76 -11.26 18.44
#